data_AF-A0A9Q5TI45-F1
#
_entry.id   AF-A0A9Q5TI45-F1
#
_cell.length_a   1.000
_cell.length_b   1.000
_cell.length_c   1.000
_cell.angle_alpha   90.00
_cell.angle_beta   90.00
_cell.angle_gamma   90.00
#
_symmetry.space_group_name_H-M   'P 1'
#
loop_
_entity.id
_entity.type
_entity.pdbx_description
1 polymer ?
#
loop_
_entity_poly.entity_id
_entity_poly.type
_entity_poly.pdbx_seq_one_letter_code
_entity_poly.pdbx_strand_id
1 'polypeptide(L)'
;MGINKSNRSGIASQVDVLREKILDAVLLLPTPTETLVHRGKEMLALKEATKTNEEFAKALSVGGIKKREAYNAMRVALVFGVTNTPRAAIAKTGIGKTKLILLARLDEVTLDLLASGGAYNDHTLDDILRMSARELQRVIQSGEDIICERTLTNKEDIPSLSVEDESDKETEIKQSGKNEENKKQYCRELLKVALRYSDESELTAITKFIEHMIACALAGKYSPGLNAASYEVYNKFAISRRAAK
;
A
#
# COMPACT_ATOMS: atom_id res chain seq x y z
N MET A 1 60.45 16.11 -10.55
CA MET A 1 59.25 16.67 -9.88
C MET A 1 58.45 17.42 -10.90
N GLY A 2 57.20 17.04 -11.16
CA GLY A 2 56.35 17.73 -12.12
C GLY A 2 54.99 17.06 -12.24
N ILE A 3 54.18 17.15 -11.19
CA ILE A 3 52.82 16.59 -11.19
C ILE A 3 51.90 17.61 -11.87
N ASN A 4 51.30 17.18 -12.98
CA ASN A 4 50.40 17.93 -13.84
C ASN A 4 49.23 18.58 -13.08
N LYS A 5 49.19 19.92 -13.08
CA LYS A 5 48.19 20.76 -12.40
C LYS A 5 46.99 21.15 -13.29
N SER A 6 46.93 20.66 -14.53
CA SER A 6 45.98 21.14 -15.55
C SER A 6 44.62 20.44 -15.58
N ASN A 7 44.49 19.19 -15.12
CA ASN A 7 43.24 18.43 -15.24
C ASN A 7 42.19 18.68 -14.14
N ARG A 8 42.51 19.43 -13.08
CA ARG A 8 41.50 19.80 -12.05
C ARG A 8 40.62 20.98 -12.45
N SER A 9 41.06 21.83 -13.38
CA SER A 9 40.34 23.04 -13.79
C SER A 9 39.16 22.76 -14.72
N GLY A 10 39.26 21.75 -15.61
CA GLY A 10 38.20 21.38 -16.55
C GLY A 10 37.08 20.52 -15.94
N ILE A 11 37.35 19.78 -14.86
CA ILE A 11 36.32 19.02 -14.13
C ILE A 11 35.53 19.96 -13.21
N ALA A 12 36.21 20.93 -12.58
CA ALA A 12 35.55 21.97 -11.80
C ALA A 12 34.60 22.80 -12.67
N SER A 13 35.03 23.24 -13.87
CA SER A 13 34.17 24.02 -14.77
C SER A 13 32.95 23.25 -15.29
N GLN A 14 33.07 21.93 -15.51
CA GLN A 14 31.96 21.12 -16.00
C GLN A 14 30.96 20.78 -14.87
N VAL A 15 31.44 20.61 -13.65
CA VAL A 15 30.60 20.49 -12.45
C VAL A 15 29.94 21.84 -12.12
N ASP A 16 30.60 22.96 -12.36
CA ASP A 16 30.06 24.30 -12.15
C ASP A 16 29.02 24.67 -13.21
N VAL A 17 29.18 24.27 -14.47
CA VAL A 17 28.15 24.39 -15.52
C VAL A 17 26.95 23.48 -15.26
N LEU A 18 27.19 22.26 -14.74
CA LEU A 18 26.09 21.40 -14.29
C LEU A 18 25.41 21.95 -13.05
N ARG A 19 26.16 22.53 -12.10
CA ARG A 19 25.61 23.23 -10.93
C ARG A 19 24.82 24.45 -11.35
N GLU A 20 25.27 25.23 -12.32
CA GLU A 20 24.56 26.41 -12.80
C GLU A 20 23.29 26.00 -13.58
N LYS A 21 23.33 24.93 -14.38
CA LYS A 21 22.12 24.36 -15.00
C LYS A 21 21.15 23.74 -13.98
N ILE A 22 21.67 23.11 -12.93
CA ILE A 22 20.89 22.57 -11.81
C ILE A 22 20.33 23.71 -10.96
N LEU A 23 21.10 24.78 -10.74
CA LEU A 23 20.65 26.00 -10.05
C LEU A 23 19.61 26.73 -10.90
N ASP A 24 19.76 26.85 -12.21
CA ASP A 24 18.77 27.46 -13.12
C ASP A 24 17.49 26.62 -13.20
N ALA A 25 17.60 25.29 -13.19
CA ALA A 25 16.46 24.38 -13.07
C ALA A 25 15.77 24.44 -11.69
N VAL A 26 16.50 24.83 -10.64
CA VAL A 26 15.99 25.00 -9.26
C VAL A 26 15.53 26.45 -8.98
N LEU A 27 16.03 27.45 -9.70
CA LEU A 27 15.77 28.89 -9.54
C LEU A 27 14.74 29.45 -10.52
N LEU A 28 14.36 28.72 -11.58
CA LEU A 28 13.19 29.06 -12.39
C LEU A 28 11.88 28.64 -11.68
N LEU A 29 11.59 29.42 -10.64
CA LEU A 29 10.27 29.83 -10.16
C LEU A 29 9.43 28.79 -9.37
N PRO A 30 9.04 29.10 -8.12
CA PRO A 30 7.86 28.48 -7.52
C PRO A 30 6.64 29.01 -8.29
N THR A 31 6.09 28.21 -9.19
CA THR A 31 4.82 28.56 -9.82
C THR A 31 3.68 28.21 -8.85
N PRO A 32 2.69 29.10 -8.65
CA PRO A 32 1.60 28.92 -7.68
C PRO A 32 0.62 27.78 -8.03
N THR A 33 0.95 26.88 -8.97
CA THR A 33 0.14 25.75 -9.40
C THR A 33 0.96 24.47 -9.60
N GLU A 34 2.05 24.25 -8.85
CA GLU A 34 2.81 23.00 -8.92
C GLU A 34 1.97 21.80 -8.48
N THR A 35 1.36 21.13 -9.45
CA THR A 35 0.78 19.80 -9.24
C THR A 35 1.90 18.86 -8.83
N LEU A 36 1.61 17.92 -7.92
CA LEU A 36 2.61 16.94 -7.46
C LEU A 36 3.20 16.12 -8.62
N VAL A 37 2.45 16.00 -9.73
CA VAL A 37 2.87 15.42 -11.00
C VAL A 37 3.98 16.24 -11.66
N HIS A 38 3.85 17.57 -11.75
CA HIS A 38 4.87 18.45 -12.31
C HIS A 38 6.19 18.32 -11.53
N ARG A 39 6.08 18.44 -10.20
CA ARG A 39 7.23 18.28 -9.30
C ARG A 39 7.92 16.94 -9.48
N GLY A 40 7.16 15.87 -9.66
CA GLY A 40 7.73 14.55 -9.93
C GLY A 40 8.47 14.43 -11.26
N LYS A 41 8.02 15.12 -12.32
CA LYS A 41 8.70 15.18 -13.62
C LYS A 41 10.04 15.91 -13.50
N GLU A 42 10.09 17.00 -12.75
CA GLU A 42 11.35 17.70 -12.45
C GLU A 42 12.32 16.81 -11.68
N MET A 43 11.84 16.08 -10.67
CA MET A 43 12.69 15.15 -9.92
C MET A 43 13.20 13.99 -10.78
N LEU A 44 12.40 13.52 -11.75
CA LEU A 44 12.84 12.52 -12.74
C LEU A 44 13.93 13.08 -13.64
N ALA A 45 13.72 14.28 -14.21
CA ALA A 45 14.73 14.96 -15.04
C ALA A 45 16.03 15.24 -14.27
N LEU A 46 15.92 15.66 -13.01
CA LEU A 46 17.07 15.84 -12.13
C LEU A 46 17.79 14.51 -11.89
N LYS A 47 17.04 13.43 -11.66
CA LYS A 47 17.63 12.09 -11.48
C LYS A 47 18.32 11.59 -12.74
N GLU A 48 17.78 11.86 -13.92
CA GLU A 48 18.39 11.54 -15.22
C GLU A 48 19.65 12.36 -15.50
N ALA A 49 19.67 13.63 -15.08
CA ALA A 49 20.83 14.52 -15.24
C ALA A 49 21.98 14.15 -14.27
N THR A 50 21.66 13.56 -13.12
CA THR A 50 22.66 13.08 -12.15
C THR A 50 23.19 11.70 -12.52
N LYS A 51 24.50 11.48 -12.42
CA LYS A 51 25.12 10.20 -12.81
C LYS A 51 24.98 9.14 -11.73
N THR A 52 24.88 9.55 -10.46
CA THR A 52 24.81 8.64 -9.31
C THR A 52 23.68 9.03 -8.35
N ASN A 53 23.19 8.03 -7.59
CA ASN A 53 22.19 8.26 -6.53
C ASN A 53 22.70 9.20 -5.41
N GLU A 54 24.00 9.26 -5.19
CA GLU A 54 24.62 10.16 -4.22
C GLU A 54 24.60 11.61 -4.69
N GLU A 55 24.89 11.86 -5.97
CA GLU A 55 24.77 13.18 -6.59
C GLU A 55 23.32 13.67 -6.53
N PHE A 56 22.36 12.80 -6.83
CA PHE A 56 20.93 13.10 -6.68
C PHE A 56 20.57 13.47 -5.23
N ALA A 57 21.03 12.69 -4.25
CA ALA A 57 20.78 12.98 -2.83
C ALA A 57 21.39 14.32 -2.38
N LYS A 58 22.61 14.65 -2.86
CA LYS A 58 23.23 15.95 -2.62
C LYS A 58 22.44 17.09 -3.25
N ALA A 59 21.97 16.93 -4.50
CA ALA A 59 21.14 17.92 -5.17
C ALA A 59 19.82 18.18 -4.42
N LEU A 60 19.15 17.12 -3.94
CA LEU A 60 17.96 17.25 -3.10
C LEU A 60 18.26 17.97 -1.78
N SER A 61 19.39 17.66 -1.15
CA SER A 61 19.83 18.32 0.09
C SER A 61 20.08 19.80 -0.10
N VAL A 62 20.69 20.20 -1.22
CA VAL A 62 20.90 21.62 -1.57
C VAL A 62 19.56 22.32 -1.81
N GLY A 63 18.62 21.64 -2.47
CA GLY A 63 17.27 22.15 -2.69
C GLY A 63 16.33 22.10 -1.48
N GLY A 64 16.79 21.61 -0.31
CA GLY A 64 15.96 21.47 0.89
C GLY A 64 14.84 20.43 0.77
N ILE A 65 14.89 19.54 -0.21
CA ILE A 65 13.85 18.53 -0.48
C ILE A 65 14.21 17.23 0.24
N LYS A 66 13.27 16.69 1.03
CA LYS A 66 13.46 15.39 1.66
C LYS A 66 13.45 14.28 0.60
N LYS A 67 14.37 13.33 0.71
CA LYS A 67 14.47 12.15 -0.19
C LYS A 67 13.12 11.43 -0.37
N ARG A 68 12.36 11.23 0.72
CA ARG A 68 11.03 10.59 0.68
C ARG A 68 10.02 11.38 -0.15
N GLU A 69 10.05 12.71 -0.04
CA GLU A 69 9.14 13.60 -0.77
C GLU A 69 9.44 13.57 -2.27
N ALA A 70 10.73 13.62 -2.63
CA ALA A 70 11.17 13.50 -4.01
C ALA A 70 10.70 12.18 -4.65
N TYR A 71 10.93 11.03 -3.99
CA TYR A 71 10.47 9.74 -4.54
C TYR A 71 8.95 9.61 -4.60
N ASN A 72 8.22 10.16 -3.63
CA ASN A 72 6.76 10.16 -3.69
C ASN A 72 6.26 10.98 -4.89
N ALA A 73 6.85 12.16 -5.13
CA ALA A 73 6.53 12.97 -6.30
C ALA A 73 6.90 12.25 -7.60
N MET A 74 8.09 11.64 -7.68
CA MET A 74 8.50 10.84 -8.84
C MET A 74 7.53 9.69 -9.14
N ARG A 75 7.13 8.91 -8.12
CA ARG A 75 6.16 7.81 -8.30
C ARG A 75 4.83 8.34 -8.84
N VAL A 76 4.34 9.44 -8.27
CA VAL A 76 3.14 10.12 -8.76
C VAL A 76 3.28 10.54 -10.23
N ALA A 77 4.43 11.09 -10.63
CA ALA A 77 4.65 11.50 -12.01
C ALA A 77 4.73 10.33 -12.99
N LEU A 78 5.33 9.20 -12.58
CA LEU A 78 5.34 7.99 -13.40
C LEU A 78 3.92 7.45 -13.63
N VAL A 79 3.10 7.43 -12.57
CA VAL A 79 1.74 6.86 -12.62
C VAL A 79 0.76 7.79 -13.34
N PHE A 80 0.72 9.08 -12.95
CA PHE A 80 -0.31 10.03 -13.38
C PHE A 80 0.19 11.07 -14.40
N GLY A 81 1.49 11.11 -14.68
CA GLY A 81 2.09 12.13 -15.56
C GLY A 81 2.04 11.83 -17.05
N VAL A 82 1.65 10.62 -17.44
CA VAL A 82 1.47 10.20 -18.83
C VAL A 82 0.13 10.73 -19.33
N THR A 83 0.12 11.62 -20.33
CA THR A 83 -1.09 12.37 -20.72
C THR A 83 -2.15 11.56 -21.45
N ASN A 84 -1.78 10.39 -22.00
CA ASN A 84 -2.64 9.56 -22.86
C ASN A 84 -3.26 8.37 -22.11
N THR A 85 -3.41 8.47 -20.79
CA THR A 85 -3.95 7.39 -19.95
C THR A 85 -5.19 7.85 -19.17
N PRO A 86 -6.19 6.97 -18.94
CA PRO A 86 -7.36 7.30 -18.13
C PRO A 86 -6.98 7.82 -16.74
N ARG A 87 -6.05 7.15 -16.06
CA ARG A 87 -5.54 7.56 -14.74
C ARG A 87 -5.00 8.99 -14.66
N ALA A 88 -4.50 9.59 -15.75
CA ALA A 88 -4.07 10.99 -15.75
C ALA A 88 -5.20 11.98 -15.42
N ALA A 89 -6.46 11.59 -15.67
CA ALA A 89 -7.63 12.38 -15.29
C ALA A 89 -7.78 12.48 -13.76
N ILE A 90 -7.36 11.45 -13.01
CA ILE A 90 -7.45 11.43 -11.53
C ILE A 90 -6.66 12.59 -10.92
N ALA A 91 -5.49 12.93 -11.46
CA ALA A 91 -4.69 14.05 -10.97
C ALA A 91 -5.34 15.42 -11.23
N LYS A 92 -6.31 15.51 -12.15
CA LYS A 92 -7.02 16.74 -12.52
C LYS A 92 -8.30 16.97 -11.71
N THR A 93 -8.75 16.00 -10.92
CA THR A 93 -10.02 16.07 -10.16
C THR A 93 -9.96 16.95 -8.90
N GLY A 94 -8.82 17.59 -8.62
CA GLY A 94 -8.61 18.34 -7.37
C GLY A 94 -8.31 17.44 -6.16
N ILE A 95 -7.97 16.17 -6.40
CA ILE A 95 -7.57 15.24 -5.35
C ILE A 95 -6.34 15.75 -4.58
N GLY A 96 -6.39 15.70 -3.25
CA GLY A 96 -5.31 16.21 -2.40
C GLY A 96 -4.00 15.42 -2.56
N LYS A 97 -2.85 16.10 -2.36
CA LYS A 97 -1.49 15.55 -2.51
C LYS A 97 -1.31 14.20 -1.80
N THR A 98 -1.77 14.09 -0.55
CA THR A 98 -1.65 12.87 0.25
C THR A 98 -2.39 11.68 -0.38
N LYS A 99 -3.63 11.89 -0.86
CA LYS A 99 -4.41 10.85 -1.51
C LYS A 99 -3.79 10.43 -2.84
N LEU A 100 -3.27 11.38 -3.60
CA LEU A 100 -2.56 11.10 -4.85
C LEU A 100 -1.32 10.21 -4.61
N ILE A 101 -0.56 10.48 -3.54
CA ILE A 101 0.59 9.64 -3.13
C ILE A 101 0.15 8.22 -2.75
N LEU A 102 -1.01 8.09 -2.10
CA LEU A 102 -1.59 6.80 -1.72
C LEU A 102 -2.06 6.03 -2.94
N LEU A 103 -2.84 6.65 -3.83
CA LEU A 103 -3.32 6.02 -5.07
C LEU A 103 -2.17 5.60 -5.98
N ALA A 104 -1.06 6.35 -6.01
CA ALA A 104 0.14 5.97 -6.76
C ALA A 104 0.80 4.66 -6.29
N ARG A 105 0.26 3.97 -5.27
CA ARG A 105 0.68 2.63 -4.84
C ARG A 105 -0.09 1.51 -5.52
N LEU A 106 -1.27 1.82 -6.06
CA LEU A 106 -2.09 0.86 -6.78
C LEU A 106 -1.51 0.59 -8.17
N ASP A 107 -1.90 -0.53 -8.75
CA ASP A 107 -1.56 -0.91 -10.12
C ASP A 107 -2.27 -0.03 -11.15
N GLU A 108 -1.69 0.04 -12.35
CA GLU A 108 -2.23 0.89 -13.42
C GLU A 108 -3.63 0.45 -13.86
N VAL A 109 -3.93 -0.86 -13.84
CA VAL A 109 -5.24 -1.40 -14.25
C VAL A 109 -6.33 -0.94 -13.30
N THR A 110 -6.11 -1.05 -11.98
CA THR A 110 -7.03 -0.53 -10.97
C THR A 110 -7.22 0.99 -11.08
N LEU A 111 -6.15 1.74 -11.35
CA LEU A 111 -6.25 3.20 -11.51
C LEU A 111 -7.01 3.60 -12.77
N ASP A 112 -6.82 2.87 -13.88
CA ASP A 112 -7.55 3.11 -15.12
C ASP A 112 -9.03 2.72 -14.99
N LEU A 113 -9.33 1.65 -14.22
CA LEU A 113 -10.70 1.28 -13.85
C LEU A 113 -11.38 2.40 -13.05
N LEU A 114 -10.73 2.91 -12.00
CA LEU A 114 -11.24 4.01 -11.18
C LEU A 114 -11.46 5.29 -12.02
N ALA A 115 -10.53 5.62 -12.92
CA ALA A 115 -10.65 6.77 -13.80
C ALA A 115 -11.81 6.63 -14.80
N SER A 116 -12.16 5.39 -15.17
CA SER A 116 -13.27 5.08 -16.08
C SER A 116 -14.63 4.98 -15.38
N GLY A 117 -14.69 5.29 -14.07
CA GLY A 117 -15.93 5.25 -13.28
C GLY A 117 -16.21 3.91 -12.59
N GLY A 118 -15.26 2.97 -12.63
CA GLY A 118 -15.33 1.73 -11.85
C GLY A 118 -15.05 1.96 -10.36
N ALA A 119 -15.10 0.87 -9.59
CA ALA A 119 -14.86 0.88 -8.15
C ALA A 119 -13.64 0.02 -7.79
N TYR A 120 -12.93 0.43 -6.74
CA TYR A 120 -11.87 -0.35 -6.09
C TYR A 120 -12.29 -0.63 -4.64
N ASN A 121 -12.34 -1.90 -4.25
CA ASN A 121 -12.83 -2.33 -2.93
C ASN A 121 -14.17 -1.66 -2.56
N ASP A 122 -15.15 -1.75 -3.47
CA ASP A 122 -16.49 -1.15 -3.32
C ASP A 122 -16.52 0.39 -3.19
N HIS A 123 -15.42 1.07 -3.52
CA HIS A 123 -15.33 2.53 -3.50
C HIS A 123 -15.04 3.10 -4.89
N THR A 124 -15.90 4.01 -5.36
CA THR A 124 -15.69 4.77 -6.60
C THR A 124 -14.69 5.91 -6.40
N LEU A 125 -14.26 6.55 -7.49
CA LEU A 125 -13.42 7.74 -7.42
C LEU A 125 -14.10 8.88 -6.63
N ASP A 126 -15.42 9.03 -6.73
CA ASP A 126 -16.20 10.03 -5.99
C ASP A 126 -16.19 9.75 -4.48
N ASP A 127 -16.33 8.48 -4.09
CA ASP A 127 -16.20 8.05 -2.68
C ASP A 127 -14.80 8.34 -2.14
N ILE A 128 -13.76 8.08 -2.95
CA ILE A 128 -12.36 8.37 -2.63
C ILE A 128 -12.13 9.88 -2.44
N LEU A 129 -12.81 10.72 -3.21
CA LEU A 129 -12.74 12.17 -3.04
C LEU A 129 -13.39 12.63 -1.74
N ARG A 130 -14.49 11.99 -1.30
CA ARG A 130 -15.18 12.33 -0.04
C ARG A 130 -14.50 11.80 1.22
N MET A 131 -13.86 10.63 1.17
CA MET A 131 -13.22 10.05 2.35
C MET A 131 -11.95 10.79 2.80
N SER A 132 -11.53 10.63 4.04
CA SER A 132 -10.24 11.13 4.54
C SER A 132 -9.06 10.33 3.97
N ALA A 133 -7.85 10.90 4.02
CA ALA A 133 -6.64 10.19 3.61
C ALA A 133 -6.38 8.92 4.45
N ARG A 134 -6.81 8.90 5.72
CA ARG A 134 -6.69 7.73 6.61
C ARG A 134 -7.66 6.62 6.22
N GLU A 135 -8.87 6.98 5.81
CA GLU A 135 -9.84 6.02 5.28
C GLU A 135 -9.34 5.40 3.98
N LEU A 136 -8.84 6.21 3.04
CA LEU A 136 -8.23 5.69 1.81
C LEU A 136 -7.05 4.75 2.10
N GLN A 137 -6.21 5.10 3.09
CA GLN A 137 -5.13 4.22 3.50
C GLN A 137 -5.64 2.87 4.02
N ARG A 138 -6.72 2.83 4.80
CA ARG A 138 -7.35 1.59 5.25
C ARG A 138 -7.91 0.78 4.09
N VAL A 139 -8.55 1.43 3.11
CA VAL A 139 -9.11 0.79 1.90
C VAL A 139 -8.01 0.11 1.07
N ILE A 140 -6.86 0.77 0.91
CA ILE A 140 -5.71 0.22 0.20
C ILE A 140 -5.11 -0.95 0.99
N GLN A 141 -4.94 -0.80 2.31
CA GLN A 141 -4.41 -1.87 3.17
C GLN A 141 -5.32 -3.10 3.21
N SER A 142 -6.64 -2.93 3.27
CA SER A 142 -7.59 -4.06 3.23
C SER A 142 -7.58 -4.80 1.89
N GLY A 143 -7.15 -4.15 0.80
CA GLY A 143 -6.88 -4.80 -0.48
C GLY A 143 -5.51 -5.47 -0.55
N GLU A 144 -4.53 -4.95 0.19
CA GLU A 144 -3.16 -5.49 0.32
C GLU A 144 -3.05 -6.66 1.32
N ASP A 145 -4.04 -6.87 2.19
CA ASP A 145 -4.07 -7.90 3.25
C ASP A 145 -4.05 -9.37 2.74
N ILE A 146 -3.91 -9.58 1.43
CA ILE A 146 -3.63 -10.90 0.83
C ILE A 146 -2.12 -11.19 0.79
N ILE A 147 -1.24 -10.20 1.04
CA ILE A 147 0.22 -10.36 0.95
C ILE A 147 0.93 -9.56 2.05
N CYS A 148 1.09 -10.15 3.24
CA CYS A 148 2.03 -9.64 4.25
C CYS A 148 2.73 -10.80 4.98
N GLU A 149 3.73 -11.40 4.33
CA GLU A 149 4.86 -11.98 5.06
C GLU A 149 5.59 -10.83 5.79
N ARG A 150 5.43 -10.78 7.11
CA ARG A 150 6.27 -9.95 7.97
C ARG A 150 7.68 -10.54 7.97
N THR A 151 8.59 -9.89 7.27
CA THR A 151 10.02 -9.97 7.56
C THR A 151 10.28 -9.31 8.91
N LEU A 152 10.24 -10.12 9.97
CA LEU A 152 10.73 -9.74 11.29
C LEU A 152 12.23 -10.01 11.31
N THR A 153 13.04 -8.97 11.14
CA THR A 153 14.38 -8.93 11.69
C THR A 153 14.39 -7.89 12.80
N ASN A 154 14.49 -8.34 14.05
CA ASN A 154 15.32 -7.67 15.04
C ASN A 154 15.58 -8.57 16.25
N LYS A 155 16.82 -8.44 16.71
CA LYS A 155 17.60 -9.31 17.59
C LYS A 155 17.14 -9.26 19.06
N GLU A 156 17.49 -10.32 19.77
CA GLU A 156 17.33 -10.55 21.19
C GLU A 156 18.08 -9.55 22.11
N ASP A 157 17.51 -9.42 23.31
CA ASP A 157 18.04 -9.11 24.65
C ASP A 157 18.57 -7.72 25.02
N ILE A 158 17.90 -7.09 26.02
CA ILE A 158 18.34 -7.00 27.43
C ILE A 158 17.18 -6.43 28.31
N PRO A 159 17.09 -6.76 29.62
CA PRO A 159 15.86 -6.72 30.42
C PRO A 159 15.69 -5.49 31.33
N SER A 160 14.40 -5.23 31.62
CA SER A 160 13.79 -4.60 32.82
C SER A 160 14.38 -3.30 33.39
N LEU A 161 13.53 -2.27 33.50
CA LEU A 161 13.18 -1.66 34.80
C LEU A 161 11.92 -0.79 34.65
N SER A 162 11.02 -1.00 35.61
CA SER A 162 9.71 -0.40 35.85
C SER A 162 9.79 1.03 36.37
N VAL A 163 8.88 1.90 35.92
CA VAL A 163 8.14 2.85 36.77
C VAL A 163 6.76 3.04 36.15
N GLU A 164 5.75 2.87 36.99
CA GLU A 164 4.32 2.98 36.72
C GLU A 164 3.90 4.45 36.59
N ASP A 165 2.99 4.75 35.66
CA ASP A 165 1.96 5.77 35.83
C ASP A 165 0.72 5.32 35.05
N GLU A 166 -0.29 4.95 35.83
CA GLU A 166 -1.62 4.48 35.46
C GLU A 166 -2.51 5.65 35.02
N SER A 167 -2.86 5.75 33.73
CA SER A 167 -4.14 6.40 33.33
C SER A 167 -4.64 6.19 31.89
N ASP A 168 -4.08 5.34 31.01
CA ASP A 168 -4.54 5.28 29.60
C ASP A 168 -4.45 3.88 28.93
N LYS A 169 -4.94 2.80 29.59
CA LYS A 169 -4.92 1.43 28.98
C LYS A 169 -6.26 0.71 28.84
N GLU A 170 -7.36 1.25 29.34
CA GLU A 170 -8.66 0.56 29.25
C GLU A 170 -9.48 0.82 27.98
N THR A 171 -9.16 1.85 27.20
CA THR A 171 -9.94 2.23 26.00
C THR A 171 -9.48 1.51 24.72
N GLU A 172 -8.19 1.20 24.58
CA GLU A 172 -7.65 0.55 23.38
C GLU A 172 -7.96 -0.96 23.29
N ILE A 173 -7.97 -1.67 24.42
CA ILE A 173 -8.27 -3.12 24.45
C ILE A 173 -9.75 -3.38 24.13
N LYS A 174 -10.66 -2.49 24.56
CA LYS A 174 -12.11 -2.61 24.28
C LYS A 174 -12.47 -2.34 22.81
N GLN A 175 -11.71 -1.48 22.12
CA GLN A 175 -11.95 -1.19 20.70
C GLN A 175 -11.41 -2.30 19.77
N SER A 176 -10.28 -2.93 20.11
CA SER A 176 -9.71 -4.04 19.35
C SER A 176 -10.59 -5.29 19.39
N GLY A 177 -11.10 -5.67 20.57
CA GLY A 177 -12.00 -6.82 20.72
C GLY A 177 -13.35 -6.64 20.03
N LYS A 178 -13.91 -5.42 20.03
CA LYS A 178 -15.13 -5.10 19.27
C LYS A 178 -14.94 -5.26 17.76
N ASN A 179 -13.77 -4.90 17.24
CA ASN A 179 -13.48 -5.03 15.82
C ASN A 179 -13.39 -6.50 15.37
N GLU A 180 -12.74 -7.36 16.16
CA GLU A 180 -12.68 -8.80 15.87
C GLU A 180 -14.05 -9.48 15.95
N GLU A 181 -14.86 -9.16 16.96
CA GLU A 181 -16.20 -9.73 17.07
C GLU A 181 -17.13 -9.23 15.95
N ASN A 182 -17.01 -7.96 15.55
CA ASN A 182 -17.73 -7.41 14.40
C ASN A 182 -17.34 -8.11 13.10
N LYS A 183 -16.05 -8.43 12.90
CA LYS A 183 -15.58 -9.20 11.74
C LYS A 183 -16.15 -10.61 11.74
N LYS A 184 -16.14 -11.31 12.88
CA LYS A 184 -16.78 -12.63 13.01
C LYS A 184 -18.27 -12.56 12.71
N GLN A 185 -18.95 -11.53 13.21
CA GLN A 185 -20.37 -11.32 12.95
C GLN A 185 -20.65 -11.05 11.48
N TYR A 186 -19.82 -10.22 10.82
CA TYR A 186 -19.94 -9.94 9.40
C TYR A 186 -19.79 -11.21 8.55
N CYS A 187 -18.78 -12.04 8.82
CA CYS A 187 -18.61 -13.32 8.13
C CYS A 187 -19.83 -14.25 8.31
N ARG A 188 -20.41 -14.28 9.51
CA ARG A 188 -21.65 -15.05 9.78
C ARG A 188 -22.81 -14.54 8.93
N GLU A 189 -23.00 -13.22 8.83
CA GLU A 189 -24.08 -12.64 8.03
C GLU A 189 -23.88 -12.86 6.53
N LEU A 190 -22.66 -12.68 6.01
CA LEU A 190 -22.36 -12.99 4.60
C LEU A 190 -22.66 -14.44 4.25
N LEU A 191 -22.24 -15.39 5.10
CA LEU A 191 -22.52 -16.79 4.87
C LEU A 191 -24.02 -17.08 4.89
N LYS A 192 -24.78 -16.45 5.79
CA LYS A 192 -26.25 -16.55 5.80
C LYS A 192 -26.87 -16.00 4.51
N VAL A 193 -26.36 -14.89 3.98
CA VAL A 193 -26.86 -14.32 2.71
C VAL A 193 -26.55 -15.27 1.56
N ALA A 194 -25.32 -15.77 1.45
CA ALA A 194 -24.94 -16.74 0.43
C ALA A 194 -25.86 -17.97 0.45
N LEU A 195 -26.05 -18.57 1.63
CA LEU A 195 -26.92 -19.75 1.78
C LEU A 195 -28.40 -19.48 1.44
N ARG A 196 -28.88 -18.24 1.52
CA ARG A 196 -30.28 -17.90 1.16
C ARG A 196 -30.52 -17.85 -0.34
N TYR A 197 -29.51 -17.49 -1.11
CA TYR A 197 -29.65 -17.23 -2.55
C TYR A 197 -28.95 -18.26 -3.42
N SER A 198 -28.19 -19.18 -2.83
CA SER A 198 -27.50 -20.25 -3.57
C SER A 198 -28.42 -21.38 -4.00
N ASP A 199 -28.16 -21.91 -5.20
CA ASP A 199 -28.73 -23.14 -5.71
C ASP A 199 -27.96 -24.38 -5.20
N GLU A 200 -28.38 -25.59 -5.57
CA GLU A 200 -27.76 -26.83 -5.09
C GLU A 200 -26.28 -26.96 -5.52
N SER A 201 -25.95 -26.43 -6.70
CA SER A 201 -24.60 -26.47 -7.26
C SER A 201 -23.66 -25.52 -6.52
N GLU A 202 -24.09 -24.27 -6.29
CA GLU A 202 -23.36 -23.28 -5.50
C GLU A 202 -23.24 -23.70 -4.04
N LEU A 203 -24.29 -24.27 -3.44
CA LEU A 203 -24.25 -24.78 -2.08
C LEU A 203 -23.19 -25.89 -1.91
N THR A 204 -23.08 -26.77 -2.91
CA THR A 204 -22.05 -27.81 -2.94
C THR A 204 -20.65 -27.21 -3.07
N ALA A 205 -20.48 -26.19 -3.92
CA ALA A 205 -19.20 -25.49 -4.09
C ALA A 205 -18.77 -24.76 -2.81
N ILE A 206 -19.70 -24.05 -2.16
CA ILE A 206 -19.48 -23.35 -0.89
C ILE A 206 -19.06 -24.35 0.20
N THR A 207 -19.75 -25.50 0.29
CA THR A 207 -19.43 -26.55 1.26
C THR A 207 -17.99 -27.05 1.09
N LYS A 208 -17.62 -27.41 -0.15
CA LYS A 208 -16.25 -27.88 -0.46
C LYS A 208 -15.20 -26.82 -0.18
N PHE A 209 -15.50 -25.56 -0.46
CA PHE A 209 -14.57 -24.45 -0.21
C PHE A 209 -14.29 -24.29 1.28
N ILE A 210 -15.34 -24.32 2.13
CA ILE A 210 -15.20 -24.22 3.58
C ILE A 210 -14.43 -25.41 4.15
N GLU A 211 -14.74 -26.63 3.72
CA GLU A 211 -14.02 -27.84 4.12
C GLU A 211 -12.53 -27.77 3.74
N HIS A 212 -12.22 -27.30 2.53
CA HIS A 212 -10.85 -27.10 2.07
C HIS A 212 -10.09 -26.08 2.91
N MET A 213 -10.72 -24.94 3.25
CA MET A 213 -10.12 -23.94 4.12
C MET A 213 -9.78 -24.51 5.51
N ILE A 214 -10.67 -25.30 6.11
CA ILE A 214 -10.42 -25.94 7.41
C ILE A 214 -9.27 -26.94 7.29
N ALA A 215 -9.24 -27.75 6.23
CA ALA A 215 -8.17 -28.71 5.99
C ALA A 215 -6.80 -28.02 5.83
N CYS A 216 -6.73 -26.92 5.07
CA CYS A 216 -5.51 -26.11 4.93
C CYS A 216 -5.07 -25.51 6.27
N ALA A 217 -6.01 -25.02 7.10
CA ALA A 217 -5.69 -24.48 8.42
C ALA A 217 -5.11 -25.57 9.35
N LEU A 218 -5.70 -26.77 9.34
CA LEU A 218 -5.21 -27.91 10.11
C LEU A 218 -3.85 -28.43 9.61
N ALA A 219 -3.59 -28.37 8.31
CA ALA A 219 -2.30 -28.75 7.72
C ALA A 219 -1.18 -27.76 8.06
N GLY A 220 -1.47 -26.46 8.07
CA GLY A 220 -0.48 -25.42 8.39
C GLY A 220 -0.16 -25.30 9.88
N LYS A 221 -1.18 -25.42 10.74
CA LYS A 221 -1.02 -25.40 12.20
C LYS A 221 -2.09 -26.29 12.83
N TYR A 222 -1.73 -27.53 13.10
CA TYR A 222 -2.65 -28.48 13.71
C TYR A 222 -3.21 -27.94 15.02
N SER A 223 -4.53 -27.81 15.07
CA SER A 223 -5.28 -27.35 16.23
C SER A 223 -6.28 -28.43 16.64
N PRO A 224 -6.03 -29.16 17.74
CA PRO A 224 -6.87 -30.27 18.16
C PRO A 224 -8.35 -29.88 18.35
N GLY A 225 -8.60 -28.67 18.88
CA GLY A 225 -9.95 -28.16 19.09
C GLY A 225 -10.71 -27.87 17.78
N LEU A 226 -10.02 -27.35 16.75
CA LEU A 226 -10.64 -27.13 15.44
C LEU A 226 -10.93 -28.46 14.74
N ASN A 227 -9.99 -29.41 14.83
CA ASN A 227 -10.16 -30.74 14.25
C ASN A 227 -11.35 -31.48 14.89
N ALA A 228 -11.44 -31.46 16.23
CA ALA A 228 -12.55 -32.05 16.97
C ALA A 228 -13.89 -31.39 16.60
N ALA A 229 -13.96 -30.05 16.62
CA ALA A 229 -15.19 -29.33 16.27
C ALA A 229 -15.61 -29.55 14.81
N SER A 230 -14.66 -29.56 13.87
CA SER A 230 -14.94 -29.87 12.46
C SER A 230 -15.46 -31.29 12.29
N TYR A 231 -14.88 -32.26 13.00
CA TYR A 231 -15.33 -33.65 12.98
C TYR A 231 -16.71 -33.83 13.62
N GLU A 232 -17.00 -33.12 14.71
CA GLU A 232 -18.33 -33.12 15.34
C GLU A 232 -19.41 -32.57 14.41
N VAL A 233 -19.14 -31.46 13.71
CA VAL A 233 -20.06 -30.89 12.71
C VAL A 233 -20.29 -31.88 11.57
N TYR A 234 -19.21 -32.45 11.03
CA TYR A 234 -19.29 -33.47 9.99
C TYR A 234 -20.16 -34.67 10.42
N ASN A 235 -19.91 -35.19 11.62
CA ASN A 235 -20.65 -36.33 12.16
C ASN A 235 -22.13 -36.00 12.43
N LYS A 236 -22.42 -34.79 12.93
CA LYS A 236 -23.77 -34.32 13.23
C LYS A 236 -24.65 -34.22 11.99
N PHE A 237 -24.08 -33.82 10.86
CA PHE A 237 -24.84 -33.63 9.60
C PHE A 237 -24.64 -34.76 8.59
N ALA A 238 -23.82 -35.77 8.92
CA ALA A 238 -23.64 -37.02 8.18
C ALA A 238 -23.46 -36.84 6.66
N ILE A 239 -22.72 -35.82 6.25
CA ILE A 239 -22.46 -35.53 4.83
C ILE A 239 -21.42 -36.53 4.34
N SER A 240 -21.91 -37.67 3.86
CA SER A 240 -21.18 -38.76 3.19
C SER A 240 -20.56 -39.84 4.08
N ARG A 241 -21.38 -40.64 4.77
CA ARG A 241 -21.09 -42.09 4.81
C ARG A 241 -21.58 -42.68 3.48
N ARG A 242 -20.76 -42.57 2.42
CA ARG A 242 -20.90 -43.55 1.32
C ARG A 242 -20.55 -44.90 1.95
N ALA A 243 -21.58 -45.67 2.26
CA ALA A 243 -21.42 -47.06 2.62
C ALA A 243 -20.64 -47.73 1.49
N ALA A 244 -19.43 -48.19 1.79
CA ALA A 244 -18.76 -49.15 0.95
C ALA A 244 -19.62 -50.42 0.94
N LYS A 245 -20.21 -50.72 -0.21
CA LYS A 245 -20.62 -52.05 -0.64
C LYS A 245 -20.23 -52.19 -2.10
#